data_AF-A0A375IKN0-F1
#
_entry.id   AF-A0A375IKN0-F1
#
_cell.length_a   1.000
_cell.length_b   1.000
_cell.length_c   1.000
_cell.angle_alpha   90.00
_cell.angle_beta   90.00
_cell.angle_gamma   90.00
#
_symmetry.space_group_name_H-M   'P 1'
#
loop_
_entity.id
_entity.type
_entity.pdbx_description
1 polymer ?
#
loop_
_entity_poly.entity_id
_entity_poly.type
_entity_poly.pdbx_seq_one_letter_code
_entity_poly.pdbx_strand_id
1 'polypeptide(L)'
;MLRGIPPFTDPTEAQWQVAEGALRNLINQLQPRHLYEIPKGRGFCLPYAFLRDDGTYGNKISTSFRFADSPAAIYTLSVASIPGGGASEATILNATGRSATGILSQLPENTTVKQRLGPRPAKIGALTSEQGGIVVEAKRPGQPPREGYHVYTGFAGWAGSQILPTIEVTMETAARAAYPKLTTDAQPYEQARPRLDALLKSIRLRPTTPPMPELVGIQ
;
A
#
# COMPACT_ATOMS: atom_id res chain seq x y z
N MET A 1 30.92 -2.91 25.48
CA MET A 1 29.84 -2.02 25.96
C MET A 1 29.88 -0.74 25.14
N LEU A 2 28.86 -0.46 24.34
CA LEU A 2 28.76 0.79 23.57
C LEU A 2 28.55 1.95 24.55
N ARG A 3 29.56 2.83 24.70
CA ARG A 3 29.50 3.98 25.61
C ARG A 3 28.49 5.00 25.07
N GLY A 4 27.59 5.48 25.93
CA GLY A 4 26.71 6.62 25.64
C GLY A 4 25.23 6.31 25.37
N ILE A 5 24.81 5.04 25.39
CA ILE A 5 23.37 4.71 25.40
C ILE A 5 22.93 4.71 26.86
N PRO A 6 22.01 5.60 27.27
CA PRO A 6 21.47 5.56 28.62
C PRO A 6 20.88 4.17 28.90
N PRO A 7 21.02 3.64 30.13
CA PRO A 7 20.40 2.38 30.48
C PRO A 7 18.90 2.48 30.24
N PHE A 8 18.31 1.40 29.73
CA PHE A 8 16.86 1.29 29.62
C PHE A 8 16.25 1.51 31.01
N THR A 9 15.42 2.54 31.15
CA THR A 9 14.65 2.84 32.35
C THR A 9 13.22 2.42 32.11
N ASP A 10 12.68 1.62 33.02
CA ASP A 10 11.26 1.28 33.01
C ASP A 10 10.39 2.55 33.12
N PRO A 11 9.22 2.59 32.44
CA PRO A 11 8.27 3.68 32.61
C PRO A 11 7.81 3.77 34.07
N THR A 12 7.62 5.00 34.55
CA THR A 12 7.02 5.23 35.87
C THR A 12 5.54 4.83 35.86
N GLU A 13 4.96 4.59 37.05
CA GLU A 13 3.53 4.30 37.18
C GLU A 13 2.65 5.39 36.51
N ALA A 14 3.02 6.66 36.67
CA ALA A 14 2.31 7.75 36.02
C ALA A 14 2.37 7.67 34.49
N GLN A 15 3.51 7.28 33.92
CA GLN A 15 3.65 7.06 32.47
C GLN A 15 2.82 5.87 31.99
N TRP A 16 2.75 4.79 32.78
CA TRP A 16 1.86 3.65 32.52
C TRP A 16 0.40 4.06 32.48
N GLN A 17 -0.08 4.80 33.47
CA GLN A 17 -1.47 5.26 33.54
C GLN A 17 -1.84 6.17 32.35
N VAL A 18 -0.92 7.06 31.93
CA VAL A 18 -1.12 7.89 30.73
C VAL A 18 -1.22 7.03 29.46
N ALA A 19 -0.32 6.07 29.29
CA ALA A 19 -0.33 5.17 28.13
C ALA A 19 -1.60 4.30 28.09
N GLU A 20 -2.01 3.77 29.24
CA GLU A 20 -3.24 2.99 29.35
C GLU A 20 -4.48 3.82 29.00
N GLY A 21 -4.58 5.05 29.50
CA GLY A 21 -5.65 5.98 29.15
C GLY A 21 -5.71 6.27 27.66
N ALA A 22 -4.56 6.50 27.02
CA ALA A 22 -4.48 6.71 25.57
C ALA A 22 -4.94 5.48 24.77
N LEU A 23 -4.54 4.27 25.20
CA LEU A 23 -4.99 3.02 24.56
C LEU A 23 -6.49 2.80 24.72
N ARG A 24 -7.05 3.06 25.91
CA ARG A 24 -8.50 2.97 26.15
C ARG A 24 -9.26 3.95 25.25
N ASN A 25 -8.77 5.18 25.09
CA ASN A 25 -9.37 6.16 24.19
C ASN A 25 -9.33 5.69 22.73
N LEU A 26 -8.21 5.12 22.27
CA LEU A 26 -8.07 4.57 20.93
C LEU A 26 -9.07 3.42 20.69
N ILE A 27 -9.16 2.47 21.62
CA ILE A 27 -10.08 1.31 21.51
C ILE A 27 -11.54 1.78 21.47
N ASN A 28 -11.89 2.80 22.26
CA ASN A 28 -13.24 3.38 22.27
C ASN A 28 -13.64 4.06 20.95
N GLN A 29 -12.68 4.43 20.10
CA GLN A 29 -12.92 5.00 18.77
C GLN A 29 -13.09 3.92 17.68
N LEU A 30 -12.77 2.66 17.99
CA LEU A 30 -12.83 1.56 17.04
C LEU A 30 -14.27 1.07 16.89
N GLN A 31 -14.74 1.02 15.65
CA GLN A 31 -16.08 0.59 15.31
C GLN A 31 -16.02 -0.59 14.32
N PRO A 32 -16.80 -1.66 14.52
CA PRO A 32 -16.94 -2.70 13.51
C PRO A 32 -17.64 -2.13 12.27
N ARG A 33 -17.33 -2.68 11.10
CA ARG A 33 -18.04 -2.38 9.85
C ARG A 33 -18.12 -3.62 8.96
N HIS A 34 -19.14 -3.68 8.10
CA HIS A 34 -19.26 -4.76 7.13
C HIS A 34 -18.28 -4.61 5.96
N LEU A 35 -18.01 -5.74 5.28
CA LEU A 35 -17.28 -5.71 4.01
C LEU A 35 -18.09 -4.85 3.00
N TYR A 36 -17.42 -3.90 2.35
CA TYR A 36 -17.99 -2.89 1.44
C TYR A 36 -18.78 -1.74 2.10
N GLU A 37 -18.95 -1.73 3.43
CA GLU A 37 -19.47 -0.56 4.11
C GLU A 37 -18.44 0.59 4.07
N ILE A 38 -18.87 1.76 3.59
CA ILE A 38 -18.05 2.98 3.50
C ILE A 38 -18.56 4.00 4.53
N PRO A 39 -17.85 4.21 5.65
CA PRO A 39 -18.25 5.16 6.69
C PRO A 39 -18.30 6.61 6.18
N LYS A 40 -19.31 7.36 6.62
CA LYS A 40 -19.45 8.80 6.33
C LYS A 40 -18.68 9.69 7.31
N GLY A 41 -18.33 9.19 8.49
CA GLY A 41 -17.56 9.95 9.48
C GLY A 41 -16.10 10.17 9.07
N ARG A 42 -15.42 11.10 9.75
CA ARG A 42 -13.95 11.20 9.72
C ARG A 42 -13.31 10.04 10.48
N GLY A 43 -12.18 9.57 9.97
CA GLY A 43 -11.53 8.35 10.45
C GLY A 43 -10.90 7.53 9.33
N PHE A 44 -10.17 6.49 9.70
CA PHE A 44 -9.55 5.58 8.75
C PHE A 44 -10.21 4.19 8.74
N CYS A 45 -10.25 3.59 7.55
CA CYS A 45 -10.82 2.26 7.37
C CYS A 45 -9.74 1.18 7.50
N LEU A 46 -10.01 0.18 8.32
CA LEU A 46 -9.29 -1.10 8.36
C LEU A 46 -10.19 -2.21 7.80
N PRO A 47 -9.67 -3.36 7.37
CA PRO A 47 -10.52 -4.52 7.08
C PRO A 47 -11.45 -4.81 8.27
N TYR A 48 -12.77 -4.79 8.03
CA TYR A 48 -13.83 -5.02 9.03
C TYR A 48 -13.90 -4.03 10.21
N ALA A 49 -13.12 -2.95 10.18
CA ALA A 49 -13.10 -1.94 11.23
C ALA A 49 -13.01 -0.51 10.67
N PHE A 50 -13.44 0.44 11.48
CA PHE A 50 -13.31 1.88 11.26
C PHE A 50 -12.81 2.52 12.54
N LEU A 51 -11.67 3.21 12.50
CA LEU A 51 -11.25 4.02 13.62
C LEU A 51 -11.72 5.45 13.38
N ARG A 52 -12.64 5.93 14.23
CA ARG A 52 -13.11 7.31 14.18
C ARG A 52 -12.02 8.26 14.68
N ASP A 53 -11.82 9.35 13.96
CA ASP A 53 -10.92 10.43 14.39
C ASP A 53 -11.54 11.80 14.09
N ASP A 54 -10.75 12.85 14.34
CA ASP A 54 -11.10 14.24 14.01
C ASP A 54 -10.63 14.68 12.62
N GLY A 55 -9.91 13.81 11.91
CA GLY A 55 -9.28 14.06 10.61
C GLY A 55 -7.93 14.75 10.67
N THR A 56 -7.24 14.78 11.82
CA THR A 56 -5.94 15.49 11.98
C THR A 56 -4.75 14.56 12.25
N TYR A 57 -5.00 13.34 12.73
CA TYR A 57 -3.93 12.42 13.13
C TYR A 57 -3.19 11.81 11.94
N GLY A 58 -1.87 11.67 12.11
CA GLY A 58 -1.07 10.89 11.18
C GLY A 58 -1.44 9.42 11.19
N ASN A 59 -1.53 8.85 10.00
CA ASN A 59 -1.89 7.45 9.81
C ASN A 59 -1.09 6.85 8.66
N LYS A 60 -0.71 5.58 8.83
CA LYS A 60 -0.12 4.76 7.77
C LYS A 60 -0.77 3.40 7.80
N ILE A 61 -1.37 3.01 6.68
CA ILE A 61 -2.05 1.73 6.52
C ILE A 61 -1.52 1.08 5.26
N SER A 62 -1.22 -0.21 5.35
CA SER A 62 -0.92 -1.05 4.19
C SER A 62 -1.81 -2.28 4.28
N THR A 63 -2.57 -2.55 3.23
CA THR A 63 -3.49 -3.69 3.18
C THR A 63 -3.38 -4.38 1.85
N SER A 64 -3.16 -5.69 1.91
CA SER A 64 -3.16 -6.55 0.73
C SER A 64 -4.52 -7.21 0.54
N PHE A 65 -4.94 -7.34 -0.71
CA PHE A 65 -6.16 -8.04 -1.10
C PHE A 65 -5.94 -8.81 -2.41
N ARG A 66 -6.88 -9.70 -2.70
CA ARG A 66 -6.88 -10.56 -3.88
C ARG A 66 -8.27 -10.58 -4.48
N PHE A 67 -8.36 -10.70 -5.79
CA PHE A 67 -9.64 -11.01 -6.41
C PHE A 67 -9.89 -12.52 -6.32
N ALA A 68 -11.11 -12.93 -5.97
CA ALA A 68 -11.45 -14.33 -5.76
C ALA A 68 -11.23 -15.19 -7.02
N ASP A 69 -11.46 -14.59 -8.20
CA ASP A 69 -11.26 -15.22 -9.51
C ASP A 69 -9.81 -15.21 -10.01
N SER A 70 -8.91 -14.47 -9.35
CA SER A 70 -7.47 -14.40 -9.66
C SER A 70 -6.64 -14.38 -8.37
N PRO A 71 -6.66 -15.48 -7.59
CA PRO A 71 -6.08 -15.52 -6.25
C PRO A 71 -4.55 -15.48 -6.25
N ALA A 72 -3.92 -15.73 -7.40
CA ALA A 72 -2.46 -15.67 -7.56
C ALA A 72 -1.93 -14.24 -7.77
N ALA A 73 -2.80 -13.26 -8.06
CA ALA A 73 -2.44 -11.85 -8.09
C ALA A 73 -2.77 -11.20 -6.74
N ILE A 74 -1.77 -10.56 -6.13
CA ILE A 74 -1.88 -9.84 -4.87
C ILE A 74 -1.77 -8.36 -5.17
N TYR A 75 -2.72 -7.58 -4.65
CA TYR A 75 -2.70 -6.13 -4.72
C TYR A 75 -2.45 -5.60 -3.31
N THR A 76 -1.53 -4.65 -3.15
CA THR A 76 -1.33 -3.97 -1.87
C THR A 76 -1.59 -2.49 -2.07
N LEU A 77 -2.51 -1.94 -1.28
CA LEU A 77 -2.75 -0.50 -1.18
C LEU A 77 -2.12 0.00 0.11
N SER A 78 -1.18 0.91 -0.02
CA SER A 78 -0.61 1.65 1.10
C SER A 78 -1.04 3.10 1.02
N VAL A 79 -1.46 3.66 2.14
CA VAL A 79 -1.78 5.08 2.30
C VAL A 79 -1.04 5.60 3.52
N ALA A 80 -0.38 6.74 3.39
CA ALA A 80 0.31 7.39 4.49
C ALA A 80 0.08 8.90 4.49
N SER A 81 -0.42 9.43 5.60
CA SER A 81 -0.39 10.86 5.92
C SER A 81 0.37 11.03 7.24
N ILE A 82 1.47 11.77 7.20
CA ILE A 82 2.27 12.08 8.40
C ILE A 82 2.26 13.59 8.57
N PRO A 83 1.49 14.15 9.52
CA PRO A 83 1.51 15.56 9.87
C PRO A 83 2.95 16.01 10.19
N GLY A 84 3.38 17.11 9.58
CA GLY A 84 4.75 17.61 9.70
C GLY A 84 5.82 16.77 8.96
N GLY A 85 5.44 15.65 8.34
CA GLY A 85 6.30 14.88 7.45
C GLY A 85 6.33 15.46 6.03
N GLY A 86 7.46 15.32 5.34
CA GLY A 86 7.60 15.69 3.93
C GLY A 86 6.82 14.77 2.98
N ALA A 87 6.64 15.20 1.74
CA ALA A 87 6.16 14.33 0.67
C ALA A 87 7.14 13.16 0.45
N SER A 88 6.64 12.01 -0.02
CA SER A 88 7.48 10.84 -0.25
C SER A 88 8.31 11.00 -1.53
N GLU A 89 9.56 11.43 -1.38
CA GLU A 89 10.58 11.37 -2.46
C GLU A 89 10.88 9.94 -2.90
N ALA A 90 10.52 8.95 -2.08
CA ALA A 90 10.77 7.54 -2.35
C ALA A 90 9.94 7.01 -3.53
N THR A 91 8.90 7.71 -4.00
CA THR A 91 8.00 7.13 -5.03
C THR A 91 8.69 6.91 -6.38
N ILE A 92 9.47 7.87 -6.87
CA ILE A 92 10.25 7.71 -8.10
C ILE A 92 11.41 6.72 -7.92
N LEU A 93 12.02 6.70 -6.72
CA LEU A 93 13.08 5.73 -6.39
C LEU A 93 12.52 4.31 -6.35
N ASN A 94 11.33 4.10 -5.78
CA ASN A 94 10.63 2.83 -5.75
C ASN A 94 10.28 2.37 -7.17
N ALA A 95 9.68 3.25 -7.99
CA ALA A 95 9.40 2.93 -9.38
C ALA A 95 10.67 2.51 -10.14
N THR A 96 11.76 3.27 -9.97
CA THR A 96 13.06 2.98 -10.58
C THR A 96 13.64 1.66 -10.10
N GLY A 97 13.69 1.43 -8.79
CA GLY A 97 14.25 0.22 -8.20
C GLY A 97 13.48 -1.04 -8.59
N ARG A 98 12.14 -0.98 -8.62
CA ARG A 98 11.31 -2.10 -9.10
C ARG A 98 11.56 -2.37 -10.58
N SER A 99 11.70 -1.32 -11.39
CA SER A 99 12.03 -1.45 -12.80
C SER A 99 13.45 -1.92 -13.06
N ALA A 100 14.39 -1.72 -12.14
CA ALA A 100 15.79 -2.13 -12.27
C ALA A 100 16.07 -3.52 -11.65
N THR A 101 15.04 -4.23 -11.18
CA THR A 101 15.17 -5.61 -10.70
C THR A 101 15.75 -6.50 -11.80
N GLY A 102 16.68 -7.39 -11.45
CA GLY A 102 17.49 -8.18 -12.39
C GLY A 102 18.72 -7.46 -12.96
N ILE A 103 18.88 -6.15 -12.70
CA ILE A 103 20.13 -5.40 -12.94
C ILE A 103 20.79 -5.08 -11.60
N LEU A 104 20.02 -4.49 -10.68
CA LEU A 104 20.50 -4.11 -9.33
C LEU A 104 20.33 -5.23 -8.30
N SER A 105 19.60 -6.28 -8.63
CA SER A 105 19.30 -7.42 -7.76
C SER A 105 19.30 -8.72 -8.55
N GLN A 106 19.65 -9.82 -7.91
CA GLN A 106 19.59 -11.14 -8.53
C GLN A 106 18.14 -11.57 -8.76
N LEU A 107 17.90 -12.22 -9.91
CA LEU A 107 16.64 -12.92 -10.16
C LEU A 107 16.75 -14.35 -9.62
N PRO A 108 15.62 -14.99 -9.27
CA PRO A 108 15.59 -16.42 -9.03
C PRO A 108 16.16 -17.20 -10.23
N GLU A 109 16.72 -18.38 -9.97
CA GLU A 109 17.22 -19.25 -11.03
C GLU A 109 16.17 -19.51 -12.11
N ASN A 110 16.62 -19.63 -13.36
CA ASN A 110 15.78 -19.85 -14.53
C ASN A 110 14.69 -18.78 -14.78
N THR A 111 14.87 -17.57 -14.22
CA THR A 111 13.95 -16.45 -14.41
C THR A 111 14.61 -15.33 -15.22
N THR A 112 13.92 -14.82 -16.24
CA THR A 112 14.39 -13.69 -17.06
C THR A 112 13.39 -12.54 -17.04
N VAL A 113 13.87 -11.31 -17.20
CA VAL A 113 12.99 -10.15 -17.39
C VAL A 113 12.46 -10.16 -18.82
N LYS A 114 11.14 -10.24 -18.99
CA LYS A 114 10.45 -10.13 -20.28
C LYS A 114 10.16 -8.68 -20.64
N GLN A 115 9.79 -7.87 -19.65
CA GLN A 115 9.40 -6.47 -19.86
C GLN A 115 9.73 -5.62 -18.63
N ARG A 116 10.14 -4.37 -18.84
CA ARG A 116 10.23 -3.34 -17.81
C ARG A 116 9.08 -2.35 -17.96
N LEU A 117 8.45 -1.98 -16.85
CA LEU A 117 7.19 -1.21 -16.83
C LEU A 117 7.39 0.27 -16.47
N GLY A 118 8.62 0.73 -16.30
CA GLY A 118 8.97 2.11 -15.97
C GLY A 118 10.47 2.28 -15.66
N PRO A 119 10.89 3.33 -14.92
CA PRO A 119 10.02 4.36 -14.34
C PRO A 119 9.31 5.16 -15.42
N ARG A 120 8.02 5.45 -15.24
CA ARG A 120 7.21 6.24 -16.18
C ARG A 120 6.08 6.97 -15.47
N PRO A 121 5.60 8.09 -16.02
CA PRO A 121 4.39 8.75 -15.52
C PRO A 121 3.17 7.83 -15.55
N ALA A 122 2.31 7.96 -14.54
CA ALA A 122 1.06 7.22 -14.37
C ALA A 122 0.01 8.06 -13.61
N LYS A 123 -1.16 7.47 -13.36
CA LYS A 123 -2.26 8.09 -12.59
C LYS A 123 -2.79 7.17 -11.50
N ILE A 124 -3.10 7.77 -10.35
CA ILE A 124 -3.95 7.18 -9.30
C ILE A 124 -5.16 8.10 -9.15
N GLY A 125 -6.32 7.67 -9.62
CA GLY A 125 -7.47 8.56 -9.81
C GLY A 125 -7.10 9.76 -10.69
N ALA A 126 -7.25 10.97 -10.14
CA ALA A 126 -6.83 12.21 -10.79
C ALA A 126 -5.35 12.59 -10.53
N LEU A 127 -4.67 11.91 -9.60
CA LEU A 127 -3.37 12.29 -9.08
C LEU A 127 -2.24 11.83 -10.01
N THR A 128 -1.30 12.73 -10.30
CA THR A 128 -0.07 12.39 -11.05
C THR A 128 0.83 11.51 -10.19
N SER A 129 1.30 10.40 -10.74
CA SER A 129 2.03 9.36 -10.01
C SER A 129 3.12 8.76 -10.87
N GLU A 130 4.00 7.97 -10.27
CA GLU A 130 5.07 7.25 -10.95
C GLU A 130 4.79 5.75 -10.94
N GLN A 131 4.98 5.08 -12.08
CA GLN A 131 4.87 3.64 -12.18
C GLN A 131 6.21 3.02 -12.58
N GLY A 132 6.51 1.87 -11.98
CA GLY A 132 7.62 1.02 -12.35
C GLY A 132 7.32 -0.45 -12.08
N GLY A 133 8.29 -1.31 -12.36
CA GLY A 133 8.14 -2.74 -12.20
C GLY A 133 8.67 -3.56 -13.37
N ILE A 134 8.48 -4.86 -13.26
CA ILE A 134 8.91 -5.82 -14.27
C ILE A 134 7.89 -6.92 -14.47
N VAL A 135 7.88 -7.48 -15.67
CA VAL A 135 7.29 -8.77 -16.00
C VAL A 135 8.45 -9.74 -16.20
N VAL A 136 8.36 -10.90 -15.57
CA VAL A 136 9.36 -11.97 -15.64
C VAL A 136 8.78 -13.23 -16.23
N GLU A 137 9.62 -14.03 -16.86
CA GLU A 137 9.32 -15.38 -17.29
C GLU A 137 10.19 -16.36 -16.50
N ALA A 138 9.56 -17.28 -15.79
CA ALA A 138 10.24 -18.38 -15.09
C ALA A 138 10.12 -19.67 -15.90
N LYS A 139 11.26 -20.21 -16.33
CA LYS A 139 11.34 -21.50 -17.02
C LYS A 139 11.43 -22.62 -15.99
N ARG A 140 10.71 -23.71 -16.25
CA ARG A 140 10.73 -24.90 -15.39
C ARG A 140 10.95 -26.14 -16.24
N PRO A 141 11.84 -27.06 -15.83
CA PRO A 141 12.03 -28.31 -16.55
C PRO A 141 10.71 -29.06 -16.74
N GLY A 142 10.38 -29.42 -17.97
CA GLY A 142 9.18 -30.20 -18.30
C GLY A 142 7.83 -29.48 -18.15
N GLN A 143 7.81 -28.16 -17.92
CA GLN A 143 6.59 -27.37 -17.80
C GLN A 143 6.64 -26.14 -18.72
N PRO A 144 5.48 -25.62 -19.19
CA PRO A 144 5.46 -24.37 -19.93
C PRO A 144 6.04 -23.21 -19.09
N PRO A 145 6.73 -22.24 -19.71
CA PRO A 145 7.18 -21.04 -19.03
C PRO A 145 6.01 -20.33 -18.35
N ARG A 146 6.26 -19.79 -17.16
CA ARG A 146 5.24 -19.06 -16.40
C ARG A 146 5.62 -17.60 -16.28
N GLU A 147 4.65 -16.75 -16.57
CA GLU A 147 4.80 -15.32 -16.34
C GLU A 147 4.54 -14.95 -14.86
N GLY A 148 5.35 -14.03 -14.36
CA GLY A 148 5.15 -13.35 -13.10
C GLY A 148 5.35 -11.85 -13.30
N TYR A 149 4.84 -11.04 -12.38
CA TYR A 149 5.04 -9.59 -12.44
C TYR A 149 5.12 -9.01 -11.04
N HIS A 150 5.82 -7.88 -10.97
CA HIS A 150 5.82 -6.99 -9.83
C HIS A 150 5.69 -5.56 -10.36
N VAL A 151 4.53 -4.95 -10.13
CA VAL A 151 4.19 -3.60 -10.56
C VAL A 151 4.04 -2.71 -9.34
N TYR A 152 4.51 -1.48 -9.44
CA TYR A 152 4.41 -0.45 -8.41
C TYR A 152 3.90 0.83 -9.05
N THR A 153 2.90 1.48 -8.46
CA THR A 153 2.45 2.84 -8.81
C THR A 153 2.36 3.67 -7.54
N GLY A 154 2.98 4.85 -7.52
CA GLY A 154 3.07 5.69 -6.31
C GLY A 154 2.79 7.17 -6.58
N PHE A 155 1.91 7.76 -5.77
CA PHE A 155 1.73 9.20 -5.62
C PHE A 155 2.45 9.67 -4.36
N ALA A 156 3.33 10.66 -4.48
CA ALA A 156 4.18 11.12 -3.39
C ALA A 156 3.41 11.71 -2.19
N GLY A 157 2.17 12.17 -2.41
CA GLY A 157 1.43 12.93 -1.41
C GLY A 157 1.94 14.37 -1.30
N TRP A 158 1.21 15.17 -0.53
CA TRP A 158 1.64 16.50 -0.13
C TRP A 158 2.04 16.48 1.34
N ALA A 159 3.10 17.22 1.69
CA ALA A 159 3.60 17.29 3.05
C ALA A 159 2.48 17.71 4.02
N GLY A 160 2.25 16.91 5.05
CA GLY A 160 1.23 17.15 6.07
C GLY A 160 -0.23 17.08 5.63
N SER A 161 -0.56 16.71 4.38
CA SER A 161 -1.96 16.65 3.92
C SER A 161 -2.63 15.32 4.23
N GLN A 162 -3.85 15.38 4.77
CA GLN A 162 -4.74 14.25 4.99
C GLN A 162 -5.62 13.95 3.77
N ILE A 163 -5.87 14.96 2.92
CA ILE A 163 -6.66 14.79 1.69
C ILE A 163 -5.81 14.41 0.48
N LEU A 164 -4.50 14.65 0.53
CA LEU A 164 -3.50 14.27 -0.46
C LEU A 164 -2.37 13.43 0.19
N PRO A 165 -2.70 12.27 0.79
CA PRO A 165 -1.70 11.41 1.40
C PRO A 165 -0.77 10.79 0.34
N THR A 166 0.37 10.25 0.76
CA THR A 166 1.13 9.32 -0.09
C THR A 166 0.25 8.09 -0.35
N ILE A 167 0.18 7.66 -1.61
CA ILE A 167 -0.58 6.47 -2.02
C ILE A 167 0.34 5.58 -2.84
N GLU A 168 0.47 4.32 -2.44
CA GLU A 168 1.23 3.32 -3.20
C GLU A 168 0.33 2.12 -3.48
N VAL A 169 0.35 1.67 -4.73
CA VAL A 169 -0.35 0.48 -5.19
C VAL A 169 0.68 -0.47 -5.76
N THR A 170 0.82 -1.65 -5.16
CA THR A 170 1.61 -2.74 -5.75
C THR A 170 0.70 -3.83 -6.27
N MET A 171 1.14 -4.48 -7.34
CA MET A 171 0.52 -5.69 -7.87
C MET A 171 1.62 -6.72 -8.13
N GLU A 172 1.53 -7.86 -7.49
CA GLU A 172 2.54 -8.91 -7.60
C GLU A 172 1.94 -10.30 -7.70
N THR A 173 2.66 -11.22 -8.35
CA THR A 173 2.23 -12.60 -8.51
C THR A 173 2.83 -13.52 -7.44
N ALA A 174 1.99 -14.34 -6.83
CA ALA A 174 2.43 -15.47 -6.03
C ALA A 174 2.63 -16.72 -6.90
N ALA A 175 3.75 -17.42 -6.70
CA ALA A 175 3.99 -18.71 -7.32
C ALA A 175 3.13 -19.80 -6.67
N ARG A 176 2.45 -20.62 -7.46
CA ARG A 176 1.62 -21.73 -6.94
C ARG A 176 2.44 -22.71 -6.10
N ALA A 177 3.67 -22.99 -6.52
CA ALA A 177 4.60 -23.85 -5.77
C ALA A 177 4.91 -23.32 -4.36
N ALA A 178 4.88 -22.00 -4.16
CA ALA A 178 5.10 -21.38 -2.85
C ALA A 178 3.83 -21.36 -1.97
N TYR A 179 2.65 -21.59 -2.55
CA TYR A 179 1.37 -21.51 -1.86
C TYR A 179 0.43 -22.66 -2.27
N PRO A 180 0.47 -23.80 -1.54
CA PRO A 180 -0.31 -25.00 -1.89
C PRO A 180 -1.83 -24.80 -2.00
N LYS A 181 -2.37 -23.74 -1.37
CA LYS A 181 -3.80 -23.39 -1.46
C LYS A 181 -4.18 -22.67 -2.77
N LEU A 182 -3.21 -22.22 -3.56
CA LEU A 182 -3.48 -21.64 -4.88
C LEU A 182 -3.79 -22.77 -5.86
N THR A 183 -5.00 -22.78 -6.39
CA THR A 183 -5.44 -23.76 -7.40
C THR A 183 -5.10 -23.32 -8.82
N THR A 184 -4.94 -22.02 -9.05
CA THR A 184 -4.66 -21.42 -10.35
C THR A 184 -3.38 -20.59 -10.33
N ASP A 185 -2.73 -20.53 -11.50
CA ASP A 185 -1.59 -19.66 -11.72
C ASP A 185 -2.06 -18.22 -12.00
N ALA A 186 -1.18 -17.25 -11.82
CA ALA A 186 -1.49 -15.88 -12.19
C ALA A 186 -1.69 -15.80 -13.70
N GLN A 187 -2.72 -15.08 -14.12
CA GLN A 187 -2.90 -14.73 -15.53
C GLN A 187 -1.70 -13.91 -16.03
N PRO A 188 -1.35 -13.98 -17.33
CA PRO A 188 -0.37 -13.09 -17.93
C PRO A 188 -0.66 -11.61 -17.64
N TYR A 189 0.37 -10.80 -17.51
CA TYR A 189 0.31 -9.38 -17.18
C TYR A 189 -0.63 -8.61 -18.12
N GLU A 190 -0.56 -8.85 -19.43
CA GLU A 190 -1.45 -8.19 -20.40
C GLU A 190 -2.95 -8.44 -20.12
N GLN A 191 -3.30 -9.60 -19.57
CA GLN A 191 -4.67 -9.92 -19.18
C GLN A 191 -5.03 -9.33 -17.81
N ALA A 192 -4.06 -9.24 -16.91
CA ALA A 192 -4.26 -8.74 -15.55
C ALA A 192 -4.21 -7.20 -15.45
N ARG A 193 -3.52 -6.53 -16.38
CA ARG A 193 -3.30 -5.09 -16.43
C ARG A 193 -4.59 -4.26 -16.46
N PRO A 194 -5.63 -4.58 -17.26
CA PRO A 194 -6.87 -3.78 -17.26
C PRO A 194 -7.50 -3.68 -15.86
N ARG A 195 -7.36 -4.71 -15.03
CA ARG A 195 -7.88 -4.71 -13.65
C ARG A 195 -7.05 -3.82 -12.72
N LEU A 196 -5.73 -3.79 -12.89
CA LEU A 196 -4.86 -2.82 -12.21
C LEU A 196 -5.23 -1.39 -12.61
N ASP A 197 -5.37 -1.13 -13.91
CA ASP A 197 -5.70 0.19 -14.44
C ASP A 197 -7.08 0.66 -13.91
N ALA A 198 -8.06 -0.24 -13.83
CA ALA A 198 -9.37 0.03 -13.24
C ALA A 198 -9.28 0.32 -11.73
N LEU A 199 -8.48 -0.44 -10.97
CA LEU A 199 -8.22 -0.19 -9.55
C LEU A 199 -7.61 1.21 -9.36
N LEU A 200 -6.53 1.52 -10.08
CA LEU A 200 -5.84 2.80 -10.01
C LEU A 200 -6.80 3.96 -10.33
N LYS A 201 -7.62 3.83 -11.38
CA LYS A 201 -8.61 4.85 -11.77
C LYS A 201 -9.70 5.06 -10.71
N SER A 202 -10.04 4.04 -9.93
CA SER A 202 -11.12 4.11 -8.93
C SER A 202 -10.74 4.81 -7.62
N ILE A 203 -9.44 4.96 -7.34
CA ILE A 203 -8.95 5.53 -6.08
C ILE A 203 -9.27 7.02 -6.03
N ARG A 204 -9.89 7.45 -4.94
CA ARG A 204 -10.27 8.84 -4.66
C ARG A 204 -10.41 9.08 -3.17
N LEU A 205 -10.35 10.35 -2.77
CA LEU A 205 -10.67 10.74 -1.40
C LEU A 205 -12.10 10.32 -1.03
N ARG A 206 -12.26 9.76 0.18
CA ARG A 206 -13.59 9.43 0.72
C ARG A 206 -14.30 10.73 1.14
N PRO A 207 -15.52 11.00 0.66
CA PRO A 207 -16.30 12.12 1.17
C PRO A 207 -16.71 11.85 2.62
N THR A 208 -16.55 12.83 3.51
CA THR A 208 -16.89 12.74 4.93
C THR A 208 -17.89 13.81 5.35
N THR A 209 -18.62 13.55 6.43
CA THR A 209 -19.54 14.49 7.07
C THR A 209 -19.29 14.47 8.58
N PRO A 210 -18.79 15.57 9.17
CA PRO A 210 -18.35 16.81 8.51
C PRO A 210 -17.16 16.58 7.55
N PRO A 211 -16.97 17.44 6.53
CA PRO A 211 -15.87 17.29 5.55
C PRO A 211 -14.51 17.32 6.24
N MET A 212 -13.46 16.81 5.61
CA MET A 212 -12.09 16.88 6.17
C MET A 212 -11.71 18.32 6.53
N PRO A 213 -10.97 18.57 7.64
CA PRO A 213 -10.61 19.94 8.06
C PRO A 213 -10.00 20.79 6.94
N GLU A 214 -9.12 20.20 6.12
CA GLU A 214 -8.47 20.84 4.97
C GLU A 214 -9.45 21.32 3.88
N LEU A 215 -10.70 20.85 3.86
CA LEU A 215 -11.71 21.22 2.87
C LEU A 215 -12.68 22.30 3.36
N VAL A 216 -12.70 22.63 4.65
CA VAL A 216 -13.71 23.53 5.26
C VAL A 216 -13.57 24.98 4.79
N GLY A 217 -12.41 25.38 4.24
CA GLY A 217 -12.14 26.75 3.75
C GLY A 217 -11.94 26.88 2.23
N ILE A 218 -12.21 25.82 1.45
CA ILE A 218 -12.00 25.78 -0.01
C ILE A 218 -13.35 25.85 -0.78
N GLN A 219 -14.48 25.98 -0.08
CA GLN A 219 -15.82 26.08 -0.66
C GLN A 219 -16.21 27.52 -1.02
#